data_AF-A0A1G7VHT3-F1
#
_entry.id   AF-A0A1G7VHT3-F1
#
_cell.length_a   1.000
_cell.length_b   1.000
_cell.length_c   1.000
_cell.angle_alpha   90.00
_cell.angle_beta   90.00
_cell.angle_gamma   90.00
#
_symmetry.space_group_name_H-M   'P 1'
#
loop_
_entity.id
_entity.type
_entity.pdbx_description
1 polymer ?
#
loop_
_entity_poly.entity_id
_entity_poly.type
_entity_poly.pdbx_seq_one_letter_code
_entity_poly.pdbx_strand_id
1 'polypeptide(L)'
;MLAKTLTDAVLVPEVGRLVPQARRGYQVHFLERPLDMIAHGGELLSDQPSDVMVVDVVVMDCCWTRDDRATVIRNVLRALADACEMKEPAPGWWVNFRIIEEGNWGSRGGVLSFLDILREGAAAFPPERAAAIRTALAIKNDR
;
A
#
# COMPACT_ATOMS: atom_id res chain seq x y z
N MET A 1 3.63 16.66 2.34
CA MET A 1 4.08 16.34 0.96
C MET A 1 4.28 14.84 0.77
N LEU A 2 4.87 14.12 1.75
CA LEU A 2 5.10 12.66 1.70
C LEU A 2 3.84 11.76 1.82
N ALA A 3 2.93 12.03 2.77
CA ALA A 3 1.73 11.18 2.94
C ALA A 3 0.90 11.03 1.64
N LYS A 4 0.82 12.11 0.87
CA LYS A 4 0.14 12.15 -0.42
C LYS A 4 0.84 11.31 -1.48
N THR A 5 2.18 11.40 -1.58
CA THR A 5 2.94 10.61 -2.56
C THR A 5 2.95 9.13 -2.21
N LEU A 6 3.03 8.78 -0.92
CA LEU A 6 2.86 7.39 -0.45
C LEU A 6 1.47 6.85 -0.78
N THR A 7 0.42 7.67 -0.61
CA THR A 7 -0.94 7.30 -1.02
C THR A 7 -1.01 7.00 -2.52
N ASP A 8 -0.45 7.90 -3.35
CA ASP A 8 -0.47 7.75 -4.80
C ASP A 8 0.33 6.52 -5.28
N ALA A 9 1.40 6.16 -4.57
CA ALA A 9 2.23 4.99 -4.86
C ALA A 9 1.45 3.66 -4.81
N VAL A 10 0.42 3.59 -3.96
CA VAL A 10 -0.49 2.43 -3.82
C VAL A 10 -1.73 2.59 -4.72
N LEU A 11 -2.33 3.79 -4.72
CA LEU A 11 -3.56 4.09 -5.44
C LEU A 11 -3.44 3.85 -6.94
N VAL A 12 -2.33 4.29 -7.54
CA VAL A 12 -2.16 4.20 -9.00
C VAL A 12 -2.15 2.75 -9.48
N PRO A 13 -1.38 1.82 -8.90
CA PRO A 13 -1.47 0.40 -9.24
C PRO A 13 -2.83 -0.25 -8.91
N GLU A 14 -3.49 0.18 -7.83
CA GLU A 14 -4.79 -0.38 -7.44
C GLU A 14 -5.89 -0.05 -8.46
N VAL A 15 -6.01 1.24 -8.76
CA VAL A 15 -7.07 1.81 -9.59
C VAL A 15 -6.70 1.74 -11.08
N GLY A 16 -5.41 1.63 -11.40
CA GLY A 16 -4.87 1.65 -12.77
C GLY A 16 -4.56 3.06 -13.29
N ARG A 17 -4.84 4.11 -12.52
CA ARG A 17 -4.52 5.51 -12.86
C ARG A 17 -4.57 6.42 -11.63
N LEU A 18 -4.03 7.62 -11.76
CA LEU A 18 -4.11 8.63 -10.71
C LEU A 18 -5.52 9.23 -10.64
N VAL A 19 -6.20 9.01 -9.52
CA VAL A 19 -7.55 9.54 -9.24
C VAL A 19 -7.53 10.28 -7.90
N PRO A 20 -7.31 11.60 -7.87
CA PRO A 20 -7.16 12.38 -6.64
C PRO A 20 -8.28 12.17 -5.61
N GLN A 21 -9.52 12.02 -6.05
CA GLN A 21 -10.69 11.80 -5.18
C GLN A 21 -10.71 10.42 -4.51
N ALA A 22 -10.00 9.43 -5.05
CA ALA A 22 -9.91 8.09 -4.46
C ALA A 22 -9.02 8.06 -3.21
N ARG A 23 -8.14 9.06 -3.02
CA ARG A 23 -7.26 9.19 -1.84
C ARG A 23 -8.02 9.13 -0.50
N ARG A 24 -9.30 9.49 -0.48
CA ARG A 24 -10.17 9.43 0.70
C ARG A 24 -10.27 8.05 1.35
N GLY A 25 -9.99 6.97 0.59
CA GLY A 25 -10.02 5.60 1.08
C GLY A 25 -8.71 5.13 1.73
N TYR A 26 -7.66 5.95 1.69
CA TYR A 26 -6.32 5.58 2.14
C TYR A 26 -5.96 6.29 3.44
N GLN A 27 -5.13 5.63 4.24
CA GLN A 27 -4.61 6.15 5.49
C GLN A 27 -3.09 5.94 5.50
N VAL A 28 -2.36 6.92 6.03
CA VAL A 28 -0.91 6.83 6.22
C VAL A 28 -0.62 7.22 7.65
N HIS A 29 0.00 6.32 8.41
CA HIS A 29 0.38 6.55 9.79
C HIS A 29 1.90 6.70 9.88
N PHE A 30 2.36 7.71 10.61
CA PHE A 30 3.77 7.92 10.89
C PHE A 30 4.02 7.60 12.35
N LEU A 31 4.99 6.74 12.62
CA LEU A 31 5.39 6.35 13.95
C LEU A 31 6.91 6.34 14.01
N GLU A 32 7.47 7.18 14.87
CA GLU A 32 8.90 7.16 15.19
C GLU A 32 9.12 6.23 16.40
N ARG A 33 10.22 5.49 16.37
CA ARG A 33 10.65 4.64 17.49
C ARG A 33 12.07 5.03 17.90
N PRO A 34 12.38 5.04 19.20
CA PRO A 34 13.75 5.13 19.70
C PRO A 34 14.65 4.05 19.10
N LEU A 35 15.95 4.37 18.93
CA LEU A 35 16.93 3.45 18.31
C LEU A 35 17.19 2.18 19.14
N ASP A 36 16.97 2.24 20.45
CA ASP A 36 17.05 1.10 21.37
C ASP A 36 15.77 0.23 21.36
N MET A 37 14.77 0.56 20.51
CA MET A 37 13.56 -0.24 20.29
C MET A 37 13.50 -0.91 18.92
N ILE A 38 14.55 -0.78 18.11
CA ILE A 38 14.67 -1.42 16.81
C ILE A 38 15.96 -2.24 16.79
N ALA A 39 15.86 -3.51 16.37
CA ALA A 39 17.01 -4.38 16.18
C ALA A 39 17.07 -4.87 14.74
N HIS A 40 18.24 -4.76 14.11
CA HIS A 40 18.54 -5.28 12.78
C HIS A 40 19.71 -6.25 12.87
N GLY A 41 19.60 -7.43 12.24
CA GLY A 41 20.67 -8.43 12.29
C GLY A 41 20.96 -9.03 13.68
N GLY A 42 20.08 -8.80 14.66
CA GLY A 42 20.28 -9.23 16.06
C GLY A 42 20.90 -8.17 16.97
N GLU A 43 21.22 -6.98 16.46
CA GLU A 43 21.81 -5.87 17.21
C GLU A 43 20.86 -4.66 17.24
N LEU A 44 20.85 -3.91 18.34
CA LEU A 44 20.05 -2.68 18.45
C LEU A 44 20.64 -1.57 17.58
N LEU A 45 19.78 -0.74 17.00
CA LEU A 45 20.25 0.42 16.24
C LEU A 45 20.96 1.45 17.11
N SER A 46 20.76 1.45 18.43
CA SER A 46 21.55 2.26 19.37
C SER A 46 23.02 1.84 19.42
N ASP A 47 23.29 0.54 19.22
CA ASP A 47 24.65 -0.03 19.28
C ASP A 47 25.34 0.10 17.92
N GLN A 48 24.57 -0.02 16.84
CA GLN A 48 25.03 0.19 15.47
C GLN A 48 24.03 1.04 14.67
N PRO A 49 24.14 2.39 14.73
CA PRO A 49 23.22 3.28 14.03
C PRO A 49 23.22 3.06 12.51
N SER A 50 22.02 2.94 11.94
CA SER A 50 21.81 2.92 10.50
C SER A 50 20.48 3.61 10.15
N ASP A 51 20.36 4.06 8.91
CA ASP A 51 19.11 4.65 8.41
C ASP A 51 18.08 3.54 8.14
N VAL A 52 16.96 3.61 8.84
CA VAL A 52 15.93 2.56 8.87
C VAL A 52 14.54 3.17 8.74
N MET A 53 13.79 2.62 7.80
CA MET A 53 12.36 2.85 7.66
C MET A 53 11.68 1.51 7.38
N VAL A 54 10.55 1.26 8.04
CA VAL A 54 9.72 0.09 7.77
C VAL A 54 8.34 0.58 7.35
N VAL A 55 7.93 0.23 6.13
CA VAL A 55 6.61 0.56 5.62
C VAL A 55 5.78 -0.72 5.49
N ASP A 56 4.69 -0.78 6.23
CA ASP A 56 3.68 -1.81 6.05
C ASP A 56 2.56 -1.28 5.15
N VAL A 57 2.51 -1.77 3.90
CA VAL A 57 1.39 -1.53 3.00
C VAL A 57 0.36 -2.63 3.24
N VAL A 58 -0.86 -2.22 3.59
CA VAL A 58 -1.96 -3.14 3.89
C VAL A 58 -3.15 -2.75 3.01
N VAL A 59 -3.60 -3.65 2.16
CA VAL A 59 -4.64 -3.41 1.14
C VAL A 59 -5.73 -4.46 1.21
N MET A 60 -6.93 -4.11 0.76
CA MET A 60 -7.99 -5.10 0.53
C MET A 60 -7.65 -6.00 -0.66
N ASP A 61 -8.12 -7.24 -0.62
CA ASP A 61 -8.06 -8.12 -1.77
C ASP A 61 -8.97 -7.63 -2.90
N CYS A 62 -8.45 -7.63 -4.12
CA CYS A 62 -9.22 -7.21 -5.30
C CYS A 62 -8.73 -7.90 -6.56
N CYS A 63 -7.46 -7.67 -6.94
CA CYS A 63 -6.78 -8.30 -8.08
C CYS A 63 -5.29 -7.95 -8.08
N TRP A 64 -4.60 -8.17 -6.95
CA TRP A 64 -3.18 -7.82 -6.83
C TRP A 64 -2.29 -8.88 -7.48
N THR A 65 -1.80 -8.60 -8.69
CA THR A 65 -0.80 -9.45 -9.34
C THR A 65 0.57 -9.31 -8.66
N ARG A 66 1.51 -10.21 -8.99
CA ARG A 66 2.90 -10.07 -8.51
C ARG A 66 3.52 -8.75 -8.97
N ASP A 67 3.22 -8.33 -10.19
CA ASP A 67 3.78 -7.11 -10.78
C ASP A 67 3.16 -5.84 -10.19
N ASP A 68 1.87 -5.86 -9.84
CA ASP A 68 1.23 -4.76 -9.12
C ASP A 68 1.91 -4.55 -7.77
N ARG A 69 2.10 -5.62 -6.99
CA ARG A 69 2.77 -5.55 -5.68
C ARG A 69 4.21 -5.05 -5.80
N ALA A 70 4.96 -5.57 -6.78
CA ALA A 70 6.31 -5.12 -7.03
C ALA A 70 6.37 -3.64 -7.45
N THR A 71 5.37 -3.17 -8.20
CA THR A 71 5.24 -1.77 -8.61
C THR A 71 4.94 -0.87 -7.42
N VAL A 72 4.02 -1.27 -6.54
CA VAL A 72 3.75 -0.53 -5.29
C VAL A 72 5.02 -0.41 -4.44
N ILE A 73 5.72 -1.52 -4.21
CA ILE A 73 6.96 -1.53 -3.41
C ILE A 73 8.00 -0.55 -3.99
N ARG A 74 8.25 -0.59 -5.31
CA ARG A 74 9.18 0.34 -5.97
C ARG A 74 8.71 1.79 -5.87
N ASN A 75 7.41 2.04 -6.05
CA ASN A 75 6.87 3.39 -5.97
C ASN A 75 7.00 3.98 -4.56
N VAL A 76 6.74 3.18 -3.52
CA VAL A 76 6.89 3.58 -2.11
C VAL A 76 8.35 3.92 -1.82
N LEU A 77 9.28 3.02 -2.15
CA LEU A 77 10.70 3.24 -1.93
C LEU A 77 11.21 4.49 -2.65
N ARG A 78 10.79 4.71 -3.90
CA ARG A 78 11.13 5.92 -4.65
C ARG A 78 10.53 7.17 -4.01
N ALA A 79 9.26 7.14 -3.59
CA ALA A 79 8.62 8.28 -2.94
C ALA A 79 9.31 8.68 -1.63
N LEU A 80 9.84 7.71 -0.87
CA LEU A 80 10.66 7.97 0.31
C LEU A 80 12.01 8.58 -0.08
N ALA A 81 12.70 7.99 -1.06
CA ALA A 81 14.00 8.48 -1.51
C ALA A 81 13.90 9.93 -2.02
N ASP A 82 12.90 10.22 -2.85
CA ASP A 82 12.63 11.58 -3.35
C ASP A 82 12.35 12.56 -2.19
N ALA A 83 11.59 12.14 -1.17
CA ALA A 83 11.28 12.98 -0.02
C ALA A 83 12.49 13.23 0.91
N CYS A 84 13.44 12.30 0.92
CA CYS A 84 14.72 12.41 1.63
C CYS A 84 15.83 13.01 0.75
N GLU A 85 15.53 13.45 -0.47
CA GLU A 85 16.50 13.98 -1.45
C GLU A 85 17.64 12.98 -1.78
N MET A 86 17.33 11.69 -1.73
CA MET A 86 18.25 10.59 -2.01
C MET A 86 18.07 10.06 -3.43
N LYS A 87 19.17 9.72 -4.10
CA LYS A 87 19.15 9.14 -5.45
C LYS A 87 18.54 7.73 -5.47
N GLU A 88 18.81 6.95 -4.42
CA GLU A 88 18.37 5.57 -4.28
C GLU A 88 17.91 5.33 -2.83
N PRO A 89 16.93 4.44 -2.59
CA PRO A 89 16.50 4.08 -1.25
C PRO A 89 17.64 3.51 -0.41
N ALA A 90 17.65 3.77 0.89
CA ALA A 90 18.66 3.20 1.77
C ALA A 90 18.50 1.66 1.88
N PRO A 91 19.60 0.89 2.01
CA PRO A 91 19.54 -0.57 2.10
C PRO A 91 18.81 -1.09 3.35
N GLY A 92 18.72 -0.26 4.41
CA GLY A 92 18.00 -0.56 5.64
C GLY A 92 16.49 -0.32 5.57
N TRP A 93 15.96 0.16 4.43
CA TRP A 93 14.54 0.45 4.27
C TRP A 93 13.77 -0.75 3.75
N TRP A 94 12.71 -1.15 4.45
CA TRP A 94 11.91 -2.32 4.14
C TRP A 94 10.46 -1.95 3.83
N VAL A 95 9.86 -2.63 2.86
CA VAL A 95 8.44 -2.49 2.52
C VAL A 95 7.79 -3.86 2.50
N ASN A 96 6.81 -4.05 3.37
CA ASN A 96 5.94 -5.24 3.36
C ASN A 96 4.66 -4.91 2.61
N PHE A 97 4.17 -5.84 1.79
CA PHE A 97 2.88 -5.73 1.13
C PHE A 97 1.96 -6.86 1.60
N ARG A 98 0.90 -6.51 2.32
CA ARG A 98 -0.07 -7.45 2.89
C ARG A 98 -1.43 -7.23 2.26
N ILE A 99 -2.05 -8.34 1.85
CA ILE A 99 -3.42 -8.37 1.35
C ILE A 99 -4.30 -8.85 2.52
N ILE A 100 -5.30 -8.05 2.87
CA ILE A 100 -6.38 -8.44 3.77
C ILE A 100 -7.43 -9.15 2.94
N GLU A 101 -7.77 -10.38 3.34
CA GLU A 101 -8.84 -11.16 2.72
C GLU A 101 -10.19 -10.43 2.78
N GLU A 102 -11.03 -10.69 1.78
CA GLU A 102 -12.36 -10.08 1.69
C GLU A 102 -13.17 -10.38 2.96
N GLY A 103 -13.85 -9.37 3.50
CA GLY A 103 -14.63 -9.48 4.75
C GLY A 103 -13.84 -9.17 6.03
N ASN A 104 -12.50 -9.11 5.99
CA ASN A 104 -11.66 -8.80 7.15
C ASN A 104 -11.30 -7.31 7.27
N TRP A 105 -11.96 -6.45 6.49
CA TRP A 105 -11.81 -5.00 6.55
C TRP A 105 -13.16 -4.30 6.67
N GLY A 106 -13.20 -3.23 7.45
CA GLY A 106 -14.42 -2.45 7.69
C GLY A 106 -14.16 -0.96 7.80
N SER A 107 -15.13 -0.18 7.35
CA SER A 107 -15.19 1.27 7.52
C SER A 107 -16.64 1.72 7.44
N ARG A 108 -16.92 2.96 7.87
CA ARG A 108 -18.27 3.56 7.85
C ARG A 108 -19.33 2.71 8.59
N GLY A 109 -18.93 2.00 9.64
CA GLY A 109 -19.83 1.21 10.49
C GLY A 109 -20.17 -0.20 9.98
N GLY A 110 -19.49 -0.70 8.94
CA GLY A 110 -19.69 -2.06 8.45
C GLY A 110 -18.44 -2.69 7.85
N VAL A 111 -18.54 -3.98 7.55
CA VAL A 111 -17.59 -4.69 6.69
C VAL A 111 -17.77 -4.16 5.27
N LEU A 112 -16.67 -3.84 4.60
CA LEU A 112 -16.71 -3.34 3.22
C LEU A 112 -16.18 -4.39 2.27
N SER A 113 -16.91 -4.58 1.16
CA SER A 113 -16.43 -5.36 0.03
C SER A 113 -15.72 -4.46 -0.98
N PHE A 114 -14.71 -5.00 -1.67
CA PHE A 114 -14.14 -4.28 -2.80
C PHE A 114 -15.17 -4.07 -3.93
N LEU A 115 -16.18 -4.95 -4.05
CA LEU A 115 -17.27 -4.78 -5.00
C LEU A 115 -18.15 -3.56 -4.67
N ASP A 116 -18.29 -3.21 -3.37
CA ASP A 116 -18.98 -1.97 -2.97
C ASP A 116 -18.17 -0.75 -3.41
N ILE A 117 -16.84 -0.78 -3.24
CA ILE A 117 -15.93 0.28 -3.70
C ILE A 117 -16.02 0.43 -5.23
N LEU A 118 -16.04 -0.66 -5.98
CA LEU A 118 -16.21 -0.62 -7.44
C LEU A 118 -17.56 -0.04 -7.86
N ARG A 119 -18.63 -0.33 -7.11
CA ARG A 119 -19.98 0.19 -7.40
C ARG A 119 -20.06 1.69 -7.11
N GLU A 120 -19.62 2.12 -5.94
CA GLU A 120 -19.66 3.52 -5.51
C GLU A 120 -18.65 4.40 -6.28
N GLY A 121 -17.52 3.82 -6.67
CA GLY A 121 -16.39 4.47 -7.29
C GLY A 121 -16.21 4.13 -8.76
N ALA A 122 -17.24 3.60 -9.46
CA ALA A 122 -17.11 3.05 -10.81
C ALA A 122 -16.38 3.99 -11.79
N ALA A 123 -16.65 5.30 -11.71
CA ALA A 123 -16.00 6.30 -12.54
C ALA A 123 -14.49 6.47 -12.30
N ALA A 124 -13.94 5.97 -11.18
CA ALA A 124 -12.51 6.01 -10.87
C ALA A 124 -11.73 4.93 -11.63
N PHE A 125 -12.33 3.76 -11.84
CA PHE A 125 -11.66 2.60 -12.42
C PHE A 125 -11.81 2.58 -13.95
N PRO A 126 -10.72 2.35 -14.70
CA PRO A 126 -10.82 1.96 -16.10
C PRO A 126 -11.67 0.69 -16.27
N PRO A 127 -12.48 0.55 -17.33
CA PRO A 127 -13.37 -0.59 -17.52
C PRO A 127 -12.67 -1.95 -17.44
N GLU A 128 -11.49 -2.06 -18.04
CA GLU A 128 -10.66 -3.26 -18.04
C GLU A 128 -10.18 -3.62 -16.63
N ARG A 129 -9.82 -2.62 -15.82
CA ARG A 129 -9.40 -2.84 -14.43
C ARG A 129 -10.57 -3.28 -13.57
N ALA A 130 -11.72 -2.62 -13.71
CA ALA A 130 -12.93 -3.00 -13.00
C ALA A 130 -13.38 -4.43 -13.36
N ALA A 131 -13.29 -4.82 -14.64
CA ALA A 131 -13.60 -6.17 -15.09
C ALA A 131 -12.64 -7.21 -14.49
N ALA A 132 -11.33 -6.93 -14.52
CA ALA A 132 -10.32 -7.83 -13.94
C ALA A 132 -10.56 -8.09 -12.45
N ILE A 133 -10.90 -7.04 -11.69
CA ILE A 133 -11.21 -7.16 -10.26
C ILE A 133 -12.48 -7.99 -10.03
N ARG A 134 -13.55 -7.74 -10.77
CA ARG A 134 -14.78 -8.55 -10.67
C ARG A 134 -14.52 -10.02 -10.92
N THR A 135 -13.78 -10.35 -11.98
CA THR A 135 -13.41 -11.72 -12.32
C THR A 135 -12.57 -12.38 -11.23
N ALA A 136 -11.56 -11.68 -10.71
CA ALA A 136 -10.69 -12.21 -9.67
C ALA A 136 -11.44 -12.50 -8.37
N LEU A 137 -12.35 -11.61 -7.96
CA LEU A 137 -13.15 -11.80 -6.75
C LEU A 137 -14.20 -12.91 -6.90
N ALA A 138 -14.83 -13.05 -8.08
CA ALA A 138 -15.76 -14.15 -8.34
C ALA A 138 -15.06 -15.52 -8.18
N ILE A 139 -13.87 -15.68 -8.77
CA ILE A 139 -13.08 -16.92 -8.66
C ILE A 139 -12.70 -17.25 -7.21
N LYS A 140 -12.46 -16.24 -6.37
CA LYS A 140 -12.09 -16.41 -4.97
C LYS A 140 -13.27 -16.75 -4.08
N ASN A 141 -14.41 -16.10 -4.29
CA ASN A 141 -15.61 -16.28 -3.48
C ASN A 141 -16.32 -17.61 -3.76
N ASP A 142 -16.08 -18.21 -4.93
CA ASP A 142 -16.59 -19.54 -5.28
C ASP A 142 -15.78 -20.70 -4.68
N ARG A 143 -14.69 -20.42 -3.94
CA ARG A 143 -13.82 -21.41 -3.27
C ARG A 143 -14.10 -21.47 -1.78
#